data_AF-A0A5Q0ENC9-F1
#
_entry.id   AF-A0A5Q0ENC9-F1
#
_cell.length_a   1.000
_cell.length_b   1.000
_cell.length_c   1.000
_cell.angle_alpha   90.00
_cell.angle_beta   90.00
_cell.angle_gamma   90.00
#
_symmetry.space_group_name_H-M   'P 1'
#
loop_
_entity.id
_entity.type
_entity.pdbx_description
1 polymer ?
#
loop_
_entity_poly.entity_id
_entity_poly.type
_entity_poly.pdbx_seq_one_letter_code
_entity_poly.pdbx_strand_id
1 'polypeptide(L)'
;MQIIVLNIPPSTSLQELRRFIRRGLFGPLAFWRDDGLISCDIIDIQDTAQGVEESHGLVSLADPDAARRIIQRLDGRRFKGQPVQVREFHNRTPGDQRINQLLADVESPPENRREGLKLKRRIGLQKKKKRPSFFKLYDQRKSAPFTPREDDEG
;
A
#
# COMPACT_ATOMS: atom_id res chain seq x y z
N MET A 1 0.36 -3.95 -7.29
CA MET A 1 0.66 -2.55 -7.68
C MET A 1 1.21 -1.80 -6.47
N GLN A 2 2.09 -0.82 -6.66
CA GLN A 2 2.67 -0.03 -5.58
C GLN A 2 2.28 1.44 -5.71
N ILE A 3 2.08 2.09 -4.57
CA ILE A 3 1.82 3.53 -4.50
C ILE A 3 2.81 4.16 -3.53
N ILE A 4 3.17 5.41 -3.79
CA ILE A 4 4.00 6.24 -2.93
C ILE A 4 3.19 7.42 -2.41
N VAL A 5 3.30 7.67 -1.11
CA VAL A 5 2.71 8.81 -0.41
C VAL A 5 3.84 9.75 -0.03
N LEU A 6 3.85 10.94 -0.61
CA LEU A 6 4.87 11.96 -0.42
C LEU A 6 4.43 12.98 0.62
N ASN A 7 5.42 13.70 1.18
CA ASN A 7 5.22 14.78 2.14
C ASN A 7 4.50 14.36 3.44
N ILE A 8 4.96 13.27 4.05
CA ILE A 8 4.43 12.79 5.32
C ILE A 8 5.24 13.40 6.47
N PRO A 9 4.60 13.78 7.60
CA PRO A 9 5.34 14.25 8.76
C PRO A 9 6.32 13.18 9.29
N PRO A 10 7.52 13.53 9.73
CA PRO A 10 8.54 12.56 10.17
C PRO A 10 8.11 11.75 11.40
N SER A 11 7.30 12.35 12.27
CA SER A 11 6.72 11.73 13.47
C SER A 11 5.61 10.72 13.16
N THR A 12 5.40 10.35 11.90
CA THR A 12 4.33 9.45 11.49
C THR A 12 4.65 8.00 11.79
N SER A 13 3.70 7.29 12.37
CA SER A 13 3.78 5.84 12.60
C SER A 13 3.21 5.04 11.42
N LEU A 14 3.70 3.81 11.26
CA LEU A 14 3.18 2.86 10.26
C LEU A 14 1.68 2.59 10.44
N GLN A 15 1.18 2.56 11.68
CA GLN A 15 -0.24 2.35 11.97
C GLN A 15 -1.10 3.52 11.48
N GLU A 16 -0.63 4.75 11.65
CA GLU A 16 -1.35 5.93 11.18
C GLU A 16 -1.37 6.01 9.66
N LEU A 17 -0.24 5.72 9.00
CA LEU A 17 -0.18 5.61 7.54
C LEU A 17 -1.17 4.54 7.06
N ARG A 18 -1.15 3.35 7.67
CA ARG A 18 -2.10 2.28 7.34
C ARG A 18 -3.55 2.72 7.54
N ARG A 19 -3.86 3.41 8.63
CA ARG A 19 -5.21 3.93 8.92
C ARG A 19 -5.64 4.94 7.86
N PHE A 20 -4.73 5.80 7.40
CA PHE A 20 -4.99 6.76 6.34
C PHE A 20 -5.26 6.07 5.00
N ILE A 21 -4.44 5.09 4.62
CA ILE A 21 -4.65 4.29 3.40
C ILE A 21 -5.99 3.56 3.44
N ARG A 22 -6.35 2.95 4.58
CA ARG A 22 -7.65 2.27 4.75
C ARG A 22 -8.85 3.19 4.57
N ARG A 23 -8.74 4.49 4.90
CA ARG A 23 -9.79 5.48 4.61
C ARG A 23 -9.99 5.71 3.11
N GLY A 24 -8.95 5.53 2.30
CA GLY A 24 -9.05 5.58 0.84
C GLY A 24 -9.72 4.34 0.24
N LEU A 25 -9.40 3.15 0.78
CA LEU A 25 -9.92 1.86 0.31
C LEU A 25 -11.42 1.68 0.58
N PHE A 26 -11.90 2.06 1.77
CA PHE A 26 -13.22 1.66 2.23
C PHE A 26 -14.24 2.81 2.14
N GLY A 27 -15.38 2.54 1.50
CA GLY A 27 -16.62 3.28 1.74
C GLY A 27 -17.35 2.72 2.98
N PRO A 28 -18.45 3.35 3.44
CA PRO A 28 -19.15 2.97 4.67
C PRO A 28 -19.63 1.50 4.72
N LEU A 29 -19.79 0.82 3.58
CA LEU A 29 -20.26 -0.57 3.51
C LEU A 29 -19.16 -1.65 3.50
N ALA A 30 -17.87 -1.28 3.55
CA ALA A 30 -16.80 -2.19 3.15
C ALA A 30 -16.09 -2.93 4.30
N PHE A 31 -16.76 -3.12 5.44
CA PHE A 31 -16.22 -3.78 6.64
C PHE A 31 -15.94 -5.30 6.48
N TRP A 32 -16.43 -5.93 5.41
CA TRP A 32 -16.22 -7.37 5.11
C TRP A 32 -15.09 -7.64 4.11
N ARG A 33 -14.54 -6.61 3.46
CA ARG A 33 -13.54 -6.80 2.41
C ARG A 33 -12.13 -6.80 3.00
N ASP A 34 -11.34 -7.76 2.53
CA ASP A 34 -9.90 -7.79 2.76
C ASP A 34 -9.30 -6.45 2.28
N ASP A 35 -8.45 -5.82 3.09
CA ASP A 35 -7.91 -4.49 2.79
C ASP A 35 -6.90 -4.50 1.64
N GLY A 36 -6.63 -5.67 1.06
CA GLY A 36 -5.79 -5.85 -0.13
C GLY A 36 -4.35 -5.36 0.09
N LEU A 37 -3.99 -5.09 1.34
CA LEU A 37 -2.78 -4.39 1.73
C LEU A 37 -1.68 -5.39 2.05
N ILE A 38 -0.72 -5.51 1.14
CA ILE A 38 0.39 -6.46 1.26
C ILE A 38 1.42 -5.94 2.25
N SER A 39 1.92 -4.72 2.04
CA SER A 39 2.95 -4.11 2.88
C SER A 39 2.81 -2.59 2.95
N CYS A 40 3.28 -2.03 4.07
CA CYS A 40 3.44 -0.59 4.28
C CYS A 40 4.82 -0.36 4.87
N ASP A 41 5.58 0.50 4.23
CA ASP A 41 6.90 0.93 4.69
C ASP A 41 6.94 2.45 4.71
N ILE A 42 7.74 3.01 5.63
CA ILE A 42 8.05 4.43 5.64
C ILE A 42 9.54 4.57 5.31
N ILE A 43 9.85 5.49 4.39
CA ILE A 43 11.18 5.84 3.95
C ILE A 43 11.43 7.25 4.47
N ASP A 44 12.42 7.38 5.34
CA ASP A 44 12.89 8.67 5.83
C ASP A 44 14.17 9.03 5.07
N ILE A 45 14.19 10.24 4.53
CA ILE A 45 15.30 10.84 3.80
C ILE A 45 15.78 12.02 4.64
N GLN A 46 17.00 11.93 5.16
CA GLN A 46 17.62 13.03 5.87
C GLN A 46 18.69 13.65 4.98
N ASP A 47 18.52 14.91 4.63
CA ASP A 47 19.55 15.72 3.97
C ASP A 47 20.46 16.33 5.04
N THR A 48 21.69 15.81 5.16
CA THR A 48 22.65 16.32 6.14
C THR A 48 23.25 17.68 5.76
N ALA A 49 23.15 18.09 4.48
CA ALA A 49 23.66 19.37 4.03
C ALA A 49 22.67 20.51 4.32
N GLN A 50 21.36 20.25 4.22
CA GLN A 50 20.31 21.24 4.46
C GLN A 50 19.61 21.10 5.82
N GLY A 51 19.85 19.99 6.54
CA GLY A 51 19.19 19.69 7.81
C GLY A 51 17.70 19.37 7.67
N VAL A 52 17.25 19.04 6.46
CA VAL A 52 15.84 18.73 6.16
C VAL A 52 15.61 17.23 6.31
N GLU A 53 14.52 16.85 6.99
CA GLU A 53 14.06 15.47 7.11
C GLU A 53 12.72 15.34 6.38
N GLU A 54 12.71 14.50 5.34
CA GLU A 54 11.52 14.18 4.56
C GLU A 54 11.11 12.73 4.78
N SER A 55 9.83 12.49 5.03
CA SER A 55 9.29 11.13 5.14
C SER A 55 8.29 10.83 4.04
N HIS A 56 8.39 9.62 3.51
CA HIS A 56 7.54 9.09 2.45
C HIS A 56 7.01 7.71 2.81
N GLY A 57 5.80 7.39 2.38
CA GLY A 57 5.16 6.09 2.59
C GLY A 57 5.19 5.28 1.32
N LEU A 58 5.73 4.06 1.36
CA LEU A 58 5.63 3.09 0.27
C LEU A 58 4.61 2.03 0.63
N VAL A 59 3.63 1.81 -0.24
CA VAL A 59 2.52 0.91 0.03
C VAL A 59 2.34 -0.06 -1.13
N SER A 60 2.33 -1.36 -0.82
CA SER A 60 2.08 -2.42 -1.79
C SER A 60 0.67 -2.97 -1.63
N LEU A 61 -0.07 -2.98 -2.74
CA LEU A 61 -1.45 -3.44 -2.81
C LEU A 61 -1.55 -4.63 -3.77
N ALA A 62 -2.37 -5.61 -3.39
CA ALA A 62 -2.67 -6.77 -4.21
C ALA A 62 -3.53 -6.39 -5.41
N ASP A 63 -4.53 -5.53 -5.19
CA ASP A 63 -5.48 -5.10 -6.21
C ASP A 63 -5.07 -3.74 -6.82
N PRO A 64 -4.80 -3.66 -8.14
CA PRO A 64 -4.50 -2.41 -8.82
C PRO A 64 -5.68 -1.42 -8.83
N ASP A 65 -6.93 -1.89 -8.85
CA ASP A 65 -8.09 -0.99 -8.84
C ASP A 65 -8.24 -0.31 -7.48
N ALA A 66 -7.95 -1.02 -6.40
CA ALA A 66 -7.85 -0.44 -5.07
C ALA A 66 -6.78 0.66 -5.00
N ALA A 67 -5.61 0.45 -5.62
CA ALA A 67 -4.55 1.45 -5.68
C ALA A 67 -4.98 2.73 -6.42
N ARG A 68 -5.65 2.59 -7.57
CA ARG A 68 -6.19 3.74 -8.33
C ARG A 68 -7.22 4.53 -7.51
N ARG A 69 -8.12 3.84 -6.80
CA ARG A 69 -9.10 4.48 -5.90
C ARG A 69 -8.42 5.25 -4.77
N ILE A 70 -7.36 4.69 -4.20
CA ILE A 70 -6.59 5.35 -3.15
C ILE A 70 -5.95 6.63 -3.68
N ILE A 71 -5.30 6.57 -4.85
CA ILE A 71 -4.71 7.74 -5.50
C ILE A 71 -5.78 8.82 -5.69
N GLN A 72 -6.91 8.49 -6.33
CA GLN A 72 -7.98 9.45 -6.60
C GLN A 72 -8.60 10.08 -5.35
N ARG A 73 -8.62 9.36 -4.21
CA ARG A 73 -9.28 9.83 -2.98
C ARG A 73 -8.35 10.52 -1.99
N LEU A 74 -7.10 10.09 -1.94
CA LEU A 74 -6.12 10.52 -0.95
C LEU A 74 -5.11 11.53 -1.49
N ASP A 75 -4.97 11.65 -2.81
CA ASP A 75 -4.12 12.69 -3.39
C ASP A 75 -4.66 14.09 -3.03
N GLY A 76 -3.76 14.96 -2.55
CA GLY A 76 -4.10 16.29 -2.05
C GLY A 76 -4.85 16.31 -0.70
N ARG A 77 -5.17 15.17 -0.09
CA ARG A 77 -5.80 15.15 1.24
C ARG A 77 -4.81 15.57 2.32
N ARG A 78 -5.36 16.09 3.42
CA ARG A 78 -4.58 16.39 4.61
C ARG A 78 -4.35 15.14 5.43
N PHE A 79 -3.08 14.85 5.70
CA PHE A 79 -2.64 13.87 6.68
C PHE A 79 -1.96 14.61 7.83
N LYS A 80 -2.51 14.50 9.04
CA LYS A 80 -2.07 15.28 10.23
C LYS A 80 -1.92 16.80 9.97
N GLY A 81 -2.80 17.36 9.15
CA GLY A 81 -2.79 18.79 8.80
C GLY A 81 -1.89 19.16 7.61
N GLN A 82 -1.03 18.26 7.13
CA GLN A 82 -0.17 18.48 5.96
C GLN A 82 -0.79 17.88 4.69
N PRO A 83 -0.75 18.60 3.55
CA PRO A 83 -1.21 18.04 2.28
C PRO A 83 -0.24 16.96 1.81
N VAL A 84 -0.73 15.75 1.59
CA VAL A 84 0.06 14.65 1.03
C VAL A 84 -0.23 14.48 -0.45
N GLN A 85 0.78 14.02 -1.19
CA GLN A 85 0.60 13.60 -2.58
C GLN A 85 0.63 12.08 -2.65
N VAL A 86 -0.30 11.48 -3.40
CA VAL A 86 -0.37 10.02 -3.56
C VAL A 86 -0.27 9.68 -5.03
N ARG A 87 0.75 8.90 -5.39
CA ARG A 87 1.06 8.58 -6.79
C ARG A 87 1.36 7.11 -6.96
N GLU A 88 1.25 6.62 -8.19
CA GLU A 88 1.74 5.29 -8.54
C GLU A 88 3.26 5.24 -8.42
N PHE A 89 3.77 4.18 -7.80
CA PHE A 89 5.20 3.95 -7.69
C PHE A 89 5.66 3.06 -8.85
N HIS A 90 6.44 3.63 -9.74
CA HIS A 90 7.10 2.91 -10.82
C HIS A 90 8.54 2.63 -10.42
N ASN A 91 8.90 1.35 -10.28
CA ASN A 91 10.28 0.96 -10.09
C ASN A 91 11.03 1.20 -11.42
N ARG A 92 11.88 2.22 -11.45
CA ARG A 92 12.68 2.52 -12.64
C ARG A 92 13.90 1.59 -12.64
N THR A 93 13.98 0.72 -13.62
CA THR A 93 15.19 -0.08 -13.83
C THR A 93 16.33 0.88 -14.21
N PRO A 94 17.49 0.85 -13.53
CA PRO A 94 18.64 1.62 -13.97
C PRO A 94 19.09 1.10 -15.35
N GLY A 95 19.06 1.97 -16.36
CA GLY A 95 19.52 1.65 -17.73
C GLY A 95 18.48 1.72 -18.85
N ASP A 96 17.25 2.20 -18.59
CA ASP A 96 16.24 2.36 -19.64
C ASP A 96 16.62 3.50 -20.62
N GLN A 97 17.15 3.14 -21.79
CA GLN A 97 17.74 4.07 -22.76
C GLN A 97 16.75 5.13 -23.27
N ARG A 98 15.45 4.84 -23.27
CA ARG A 98 14.40 5.81 -23.65
C ARG A 98 14.30 6.98 -22.69
N ILE A 99 14.54 6.75 -21.40
CA ILE A 99 14.52 7.78 -20.37
C ILE A 99 15.81 8.60 -20.42
N ASN A 100 16.97 7.98 -20.67
CA ASN A 100 18.22 8.73 -20.87
C ASN A 100 18.15 9.68 -22.07
N GLN A 101 17.44 9.30 -23.14
CA GLN A 101 17.23 10.19 -24.29
C GLN A 101 16.26 11.34 -23.96
N LEU A 102 15.19 11.10 -23.19
CA LEU A 102 14.25 12.14 -22.74
C LEU A 102 14.81 13.06 -21.64
N LEU A 103 15.75 12.55 -20.83
CA LEU A 103 16.44 13.28 -19.77
C LEU A 103 17.77 13.89 -20.24
N ALA A 104 18.23 13.62 -21.47
CA ALA A 104 19.48 14.18 -21.99
C ALA A 104 19.43 15.72 -22.05
N ASP A 105 18.24 16.29 -22.29
CA ASP A 105 18.01 17.74 -22.32
C ASP A 105 17.65 18.32 -20.94
N VAL A 106 17.38 17.46 -19.95
CA VAL A 106 17.14 17.88 -18.57
C VAL A 106 18.48 17.78 -17.86
N GLU A 107 19.14 18.91 -17.64
CA GLU A 107 20.37 18.99 -16.83
C GLU A 107 20.22 18.09 -15.61
N SER A 108 20.93 16.96 -15.63
CA SER A 108 20.92 16.03 -14.51
C SER A 108 21.46 16.81 -13.32
N PRO A 109 20.67 16.98 -12.24
CA PRO A 109 21.15 17.73 -11.09
C PRO A 109 22.50 17.15 -10.64
N PRO A 110 23.48 17.99 -10.30
CA PRO A 110 24.83 17.54 -9.98
C PRO A 110 24.78 16.38 -8.98
N GLU A 111 25.51 15.31 -9.30
CA GLU A 111 25.52 14.03 -8.60
C GLU A 111 25.80 14.19 -7.08
N ASN A 112 26.48 15.28 -6.73
CA ASN A 112 26.80 15.73 -5.38
C ASN A 112 25.57 16.01 -4.50
N ARG A 113 24.35 16.17 -5.04
CA ARG A 113 23.12 16.25 -4.20
C ARG A 113 22.84 14.97 -3.42
N ARG A 114 23.40 13.83 -3.84
CA ARG A 114 23.24 12.55 -3.15
C ARG A 114 24.28 12.34 -2.05
N GLU A 115 25.37 13.10 -2.08
CA GLU A 115 26.48 13.06 -1.11
C GLU A 115 26.05 13.74 0.20
N GLY A 116 25.18 13.08 0.97
CA GLY A 116 24.63 13.63 2.21
C GLY A 116 23.23 13.11 2.57
N LEU A 117 22.60 12.34 1.67
CA LEU A 117 21.29 11.76 1.96
C LEU A 117 21.46 10.48 2.78
N LYS A 118 20.97 10.48 4.03
CA LYS A 118 20.83 9.28 4.84
C LYS A 118 19.42 8.71 4.65
N LEU A 119 19.35 7.48 4.13
CA LEU A 119 18.10 6.76 3.96
C LEU A 119 17.86 5.82 5.15
N LYS A 120 16.71 5.97 5.80
CA LYS A 120 16.26 5.05 6.86
C LYS A 120 14.91 4.47 6.49
N ARG A 121 14.81 3.14 6.47
CA ARG A 121 13.56 2.43 6.16
C ARG A 121 12.94 1.87 7.43
N ARG A 122 11.70 2.28 7.72
CA ARG A 122 10.86 1.71 8.78
C ARG A 122 9.90 0.70 8.14
N ILE A 123 10.19 -0.59 8.33
CA ILE A 123 9.46 -1.69 7.70
C ILE A 123 8.34 -2.19 8.61
N GLY A 124 7.12 -2.25 8.09
CA GLY A 124 6.00 -2.93 8.74
C GLY A 124 5.92 -4.38 8.28
N LEU A 125 6.57 -5.30 8.98
CA LEU A 125 6.46 -6.75 8.72
C LEU A 125 5.01 -7.22 8.93
N GLN A 126 4.21 -7.29 7.87
CA GLN A 126 2.96 -8.07 7.91
C GLN A 126 3.31 -9.54 7.68
N LYS A 127 3.31 -10.31 8.78
CA LYS A 127 3.31 -11.78 8.73
C LYS A 127 2.13 -12.22 7.87
N LYS A 128 2.39 -12.89 6.75
CA LYS A 128 1.38 -13.56 5.93
C LYS A 128 0.58 -14.51 6.83
N LYS A 129 -0.65 -14.15 7.22
CA LYS A 129 -1.58 -15.12 7.79
C LYS A 129 -1.99 -16.05 6.65
N LYS A 130 -1.46 -17.28 6.64
CA LYS A 130 -1.98 -18.37 5.81
C LYS A 130 -3.49 -18.45 6.08
N ARG A 131 -4.32 -18.10 5.10
CA ARG A 131 -5.76 -18.38 5.19
C ARG A 131 -5.92 -19.90 5.24
N PRO A 132 -6.67 -20.47 6.19
CA PRO A 132 -7.10 -21.85 6.02
C PRO A 132 -7.93 -21.93 4.74
N SER A 133 -7.65 -22.94 3.93
CA SER A 133 -8.34 -23.21 2.67
C SER A 133 -9.86 -23.22 2.90
N PHE A 134 -10.59 -22.35 2.21
CA PHE A 134 -12.06 -22.29 2.23
C PHE A 134 -12.68 -23.64 1.80
N PHE A 135 -11.94 -24.44 1.04
CA PHE A 135 -12.31 -25.78 0.60
C PHE A 135 -12.40 -26.81 1.73
N LYS A 136 -11.80 -26.56 2.91
CA LYS A 136 -11.89 -27.48 4.05
C LYS A 136 -13.22 -27.41 4.82
N LEU A 137 -14.05 -26.39 4.56
CA LEU A 137 -15.33 -26.22 5.25
C LEU A 137 -16.54 -26.82 4.51
N TYR A 138 -16.39 -27.20 3.24
CA TYR A 138 -17.50 -27.65 2.38
C TYR A 138 -17.72 -29.16 2.40
N ASP A 139 -16.78 -29.93 2.94
CA ASP A 139 -16.82 -31.40 2.90
C ASP A 139 -17.58 -32.03 4.09
N GLN A 140 -17.73 -31.30 5.19
CA GLN A 140 -18.32 -31.84 6.43
C GLN A 140 -19.86 -31.88 6.45
N ARG A 141 -20.55 -31.37 5.41
CA ARG A 141 -22.03 -31.37 5.34
C ARG A 141 -22.61 -32.39 4.37
N LYS A 142 -21.78 -33.18 3.68
CA LYS A 142 -22.26 -34.20 2.73
C LYS A 142 -22.32 -35.63 3.28
N SER A 143 -21.94 -35.85 4.54
CA SER A 143 -21.98 -37.17 5.17
C SER A 143 -23.18 -37.41 6.09
N ALA A 144 -24.20 -36.54 6.08
CA ALA A 144 -25.46 -36.83 6.77
C ALA A 144 -26.43 -37.50 5.77
N PRO A 145 -26.82 -38.76 5.98
CA PRO A 145 -27.81 -39.41 5.12
C PRO A 145 -29.16 -38.70 5.28
N PHE A 146 -29.79 -38.41 4.15
CA PHE A 146 -31.18 -37.97 4.09
C PHE A 146 -32.07 -39.14 4.53
N THR A 147 -32.66 -39.05 5.71
CA THR A 147 -33.73 -39.94 6.14
C THR A 147 -35.06 -39.37 5.63
N PRO A 148 -35.80 -40.06 4.74
CA PRO A 148 -37.16 -39.68 4.40
C PRO A 148 -38.02 -39.75 5.66
N ARG A 149 -38.83 -38.71 5.88
CA ARG A 149 -39.86 -38.71 6.91
C ARG A 149 -41.05 -39.44 6.31
N GLU A 150 -41.22 -40.71 6.64
CA GLU A 150 -42.49 -41.41 6.48
C GLU A 150 -43.45 -40.77 7.47
N ASP A 151 -44.49 -40.10 6.99
CA ASP A 151 -45.73 -39.81 7.70
C ASP A 151 -46.69 -39.21 6.66
N ASP A 152 -47.60 -40.04 6.12
CA ASP A 152 -48.96 -39.68 5.71
C ASP A 152 -49.64 -40.97 5.18
N GLU A 153 -49.93 -41.90 6.10
CA GLU A 153 -51.00 -42.88 5.91
C GLU A 153 -52.31 -42.22 6.38
N GLY A 154 -53.30 -42.20 5.48
CA GLY A 154 -54.69 -41.79 5.77
C GLY A 154 -55.55 -42.97 6.20
#